data_AF-A0A9E0T5E1-F1
#
_entry.id   AF-A0A9E0T5E1-F1
#
_cell.length_a   1.000
_cell.length_b   1.000
_cell.length_c   1.000
_cell.angle_alpha   90.00
_cell.angle_beta   90.00
_cell.angle_gamma   90.00
#
_symmetry.space_group_name_H-M   'P 1'
#
loop_
_entity.id
_entity.type
_entity.pdbx_description
1 polymer ?
#
loop_
_entity_poly.entity_id
_entity_poly.type
_entity_poly.pdbx_seq_one_letter_code
_entity_poly.pdbx_strand_id
1 'polypeptide(L)'
;MTTRLCAHCGHPFEPRPQVPDQAFCSAPECQRARKRDWQRAKLQSDPDYRINQQAAQRAWSQRNHDYWRNHRDAQQVNGDQGEQPTTAHRQQVIDPVKMDVSALPSGIYRITRRPEFPNGTPGSWVVEITLLCETCECKMGGLNREVQFP
;
A
#
# COMPACT_ATOMS: atom_id res chain seq x y z
N MET A 1 -3.94 -22.90 22.46
CA MET A 1 -3.65 -22.08 21.26
C MET A 1 -2.25 -22.43 20.80
N THR A 2 -2.07 -22.78 19.53
CA THR A 2 -0.75 -23.14 18.98
C THR A 2 -0.13 -21.92 18.32
N THR A 3 0.89 -21.36 18.96
CA THR A 3 1.66 -20.24 18.41
C THR A 3 2.65 -20.76 17.37
N ARG A 4 2.72 -20.10 16.21
CA ARG A 4 3.68 -20.38 15.13
C ARG A 4 4.49 -19.14 14.80
N LEU A 5 5.69 -19.31 14.24
CA LEU A 5 6.50 -18.19 13.75
C LEU A 5 6.14 -17.88 12.30
N CYS A 6 5.98 -16.60 11.98
CA CYS A 6 5.72 -16.16 10.61
C CYS A 6 6.95 -16.41 9.72
N ALA A 7 6.77 -17.09 8.59
CA ALA A 7 7.84 -17.37 7.64
C ALA A 7 8.50 -16.12 7.03
N HIS A 8 7.81 -14.96 7.05
CA HIS A 8 8.34 -13.71 6.52
C HIS A 8 9.02 -12.84 7.58
N CYS A 9 8.33 -12.52 8.67
CA CYS A 9 8.83 -11.58 9.69
C CYS A 9 9.37 -12.25 10.95
N GLY A 10 9.26 -13.58 11.08
CA GLY A 10 9.70 -14.33 12.26
C GLY A 10 8.87 -14.11 13.53
N HIS A 11 7.87 -13.22 13.50
CA HIS A 11 7.09 -12.93 14.70
C HIS A 11 6.13 -14.09 15.04
N PRO A 12 5.94 -14.38 16.33
CA PRO A 12 4.93 -15.34 16.77
C PRO A 12 3.52 -14.84 16.41
N PHE A 13 2.67 -15.74 15.96
CA PHE A 13 1.25 -15.49 15.71
C PHE A 13 0.43 -16.75 15.94
N GLU A 14 -0.87 -16.57 16.11
CA GLU A 14 -1.82 -17.68 16.18
C GLU A 14 -2.46 -17.92 14.81
N PRO A 15 -2.29 -19.13 14.22
CA PRO A 15 -2.98 -19.52 13.00
C PRO A 15 -4.50 -19.45 13.17
N ARG A 16 -5.21 -19.06 12.10
CA ARG A 16 -6.67 -19.12 12.09
C ARG A 16 -7.14 -20.56 12.19
N PRO A 17 -8.17 -20.89 12.99
CA PRO A 17 -8.69 -22.25 13.08
C PRO A 17 -9.10 -22.87 11.74
N GLN A 18 -9.56 -22.05 10.79
CA GLN A 18 -9.92 -22.52 9.44
C GLN A 18 -8.72 -22.89 8.56
N VAL A 19 -7.53 -22.43 8.92
CA VAL A 19 -6.28 -22.63 8.15
C VAL A 19 -5.17 -22.98 9.14
N PRO A 20 -5.18 -24.20 9.71
CA PRO A 20 -4.21 -24.58 10.72
C PRO A 20 -2.77 -24.45 10.20
N ASP A 21 -2.53 -24.73 8.91
CA ASP A 21 -1.22 -24.65 8.26
C ASP A 21 -0.85 -23.25 7.74
N GLN A 22 -1.45 -22.21 8.30
CA GLN A 22 -1.06 -20.85 8.01
C GLN A 22 0.42 -20.63 8.39
N ALA A 23 1.24 -20.27 7.39
CA ALA A 23 2.68 -20.01 7.57
C ALA A 23 3.04 -18.53 7.72
N PHE A 24 2.13 -17.61 7.38
CA PHE A 24 2.35 -16.17 7.40
C PHE A 24 1.34 -15.49 8.33
N CYS A 25 1.79 -14.56 9.18
CA CYS A 25 0.89 -13.77 10.02
C CYS A 25 0.02 -12.82 9.18
N SER A 26 -1.03 -12.24 9.78
CA SER A 26 -2.01 -11.38 9.09
C SER A 26 -1.48 -9.98 8.72
N ALA A 27 -0.23 -9.65 9.06
CA ALA A 27 0.36 -8.35 8.73
C ALA A 27 0.39 -8.14 7.19
N PRO A 28 0.03 -6.93 6.69
CA PRO A 28 -0.06 -6.67 5.25
C PRO A 28 1.22 -7.03 4.47
N GLU A 29 2.39 -6.66 4.99
CA GLU A 29 3.68 -6.99 4.35
C GLU A 29 3.90 -8.51 4.24
N CYS A 30 3.57 -9.26 5.30
CA CYS A 30 3.70 -10.73 5.29
C CYS A 30 2.70 -11.38 4.32
N GLN A 31 1.51 -10.81 4.17
CA GLN A 31 0.52 -11.27 3.20
C GLN A 31 0.94 -10.95 1.75
N ARG A 32 1.59 -9.80 1.51
CA ARG A 32 2.20 -9.49 0.21
C ARG A 32 3.33 -10.45 -0.12
N ALA A 33 4.20 -10.73 0.85
CA ALA A 33 5.27 -11.71 0.70
C ALA A 33 4.73 -13.09 0.33
N ARG A 34 3.71 -13.59 1.06
CA ARG A 34 3.02 -14.83 0.74
C ARG A 34 2.52 -14.88 -0.70
N LYS A 35 1.84 -13.81 -1.16
CA LYS A 35 1.32 -13.74 -2.53
C LYS A 35 2.43 -13.77 -3.58
N ARG A 36 3.54 -13.06 -3.32
CA ARG A 36 4.71 -13.05 -4.19
C ARG A 36 5.38 -14.42 -4.28
N ASP A 37 5.50 -15.12 -3.16
CA ASP A 37 6.08 -16.46 -3.12
C ASP A 37 5.20 -17.47 -3.87
N TRP A 38 3.88 -17.41 -3.66
CA TRP A 38 2.93 -18.20 -4.42
C TRP A 38 3.02 -17.92 -5.93
N GLN A 39 3.09 -16.64 -6.32
CA GLN A 39 3.19 -16.25 -7.72
C GLN A 39 4.50 -16.77 -8.36
N ARG A 40 5.63 -16.66 -7.64
CA ARG A 40 6.93 -17.18 -8.10
C ARG A 40 6.87 -18.69 -8.28
N ALA A 41 6.35 -19.42 -7.27
CA ALA A 41 6.22 -20.86 -7.33
C ALA A 41 5.33 -21.29 -8.51
N LYS A 42 4.21 -20.59 -8.72
CA LYS A 42 3.27 -20.88 -9.82
C LYS A 42 3.91 -20.63 -11.18
N LEU A 43 4.67 -19.54 -11.35
CA LEU A 43 5.40 -19.26 -12.59
C LEU A 43 6.51 -20.28 -12.90
N GLN A 44 7.08 -20.90 -11.87
CA GLN A 44 8.11 -21.93 -12.02
C GLN A 44 7.51 -23.31 -12.33
N SER A 45 6.41 -23.67 -11.65
CA SER A 45 5.83 -25.02 -11.74
C SER A 45 4.79 -25.19 -12.83
N ASP A 46 4.20 -24.10 -13.34
CA ASP A 46 3.07 -24.13 -14.26
C ASP A 46 3.40 -23.40 -15.58
N PRO A 47 3.86 -24.14 -16.61
CA PRO A 47 4.17 -23.58 -17.93
C PRO A 47 2.97 -22.93 -18.62
N ASP A 48 1.77 -23.51 -18.47
CA ASP A 48 0.55 -23.01 -19.09
C ASP A 48 0.14 -21.68 -18.48
N TYR A 49 0.25 -21.56 -17.15
CA TYR A 49 0.05 -20.29 -16.45
C TYR A 49 0.98 -19.20 -16.98
N ARG A 50 2.26 -19.52 -17.20
CA ARG A 50 3.24 -18.58 -17.76
C ARG A 50 2.89 -18.15 -19.19
N ILE A 51 2.52 -19.10 -20.05
CA ILE A 51 2.13 -18.81 -21.44
C ILE A 51 0.88 -17.94 -21.48
N ASN A 52 -0.15 -18.31 -20.70
CA ASN A 52 -1.40 -17.56 -20.63
C ASN A 52 -1.17 -16.14 -20.11
N GLN A 53 -0.33 -15.96 -19.09
CA GLN A 53 0.01 -14.62 -18.58
C GLN A 53 0.67 -13.75 -19.67
N GLN A 54 1.61 -14.30 -20.44
CA GLN A 54 2.25 -13.59 -21.54
C GLN A 54 1.26 -13.26 -22.67
N ALA A 55 0.39 -14.20 -23.04
CA ALA A 55 -0.63 -13.99 -24.07
C ALA A 55 -1.62 -12.90 -23.66
N ALA A 56 -2.09 -12.92 -22.41
CA ALA A 56 -2.98 -11.90 -21.86
C ALA A 56 -2.31 -10.52 -21.84
N GLN A 57 -1.04 -10.43 -21.43
CA GLN A 57 -0.30 -9.17 -21.42
C GLN A 57 -0.13 -8.59 -22.83
N ARG A 58 0.22 -9.43 -23.82
CA ARG A 58 0.33 -9.01 -25.23
C ARG A 58 -1.01 -8.55 -25.78
N ALA A 59 -2.08 -9.32 -25.54
CA ALA A 59 -3.42 -8.95 -25.99
C ALA A 59 -3.88 -7.62 -25.37
N TRP A 60 -3.59 -7.41 -24.09
CA TRP A 60 -3.90 -6.16 -23.41
C TRP A 60 -3.10 -4.99 -24.01
N SER A 61 -1.78 -5.13 -24.21
CA SER A 61 -0.96 -4.04 -24.76
C SER A 61 -1.30 -3.69 -26.20
N GLN A 62 -1.67 -4.67 -27.02
CA GLN A 62 -2.12 -4.44 -28.40
C GLN A 62 -3.43 -3.63 -28.42
N ARG A 63 -4.38 -3.98 -27.55
CA ARG A 63 -5.66 -3.24 -27.44
C ARG A 63 -5.49 -1.86 -26.80
N ASN A 64 -4.50 -1.69 -25.93
CA ASN A 64 -4.30 -0.51 -25.09
C ASN A 64 -2.94 0.16 -25.37
N HIS A 65 -2.56 0.28 -26.66
CA HIS A 65 -1.24 0.78 -27.06
C HIS A 65 -0.96 2.21 -26.56
N ASP A 66 -1.99 3.05 -26.50
CA ASP A 66 -1.88 4.44 -26.02
C ASP A 66 -2.05 4.59 -24.50
N TYR A 67 -2.34 3.52 -23.76
CA TYR A 67 -2.65 3.59 -22.33
C TYR A 67 -1.57 4.32 -21.53
N TRP A 68 -0.30 3.99 -21.74
CA TRP A 68 0.80 4.64 -21.02
C TRP A 68 1.00 6.10 -21.43
N ARG A 69 0.70 6.46 -22.69
CA ARG A 69 0.72 7.86 -23.13
C ARG A 69 -0.40 8.62 -22.44
N ASN A 70 -1.63 8.12 -22.55
CA ASN A 70 -2.82 8.73 -21.94
C ASN A 70 -2.70 8.83 -20.41
N HIS A 71 -2.13 7.83 -19.74
CA HIS A 71 -1.90 7.86 -18.30
C HIS A 71 -0.88 8.95 -17.91
N ARG A 72 0.22 9.09 -18.65
CA ARG A 72 1.20 10.16 -18.41
C ARG A 72 0.61 11.54 -18.69
N ASP A 73 -0.12 11.68 -19.78
CA ASP A 73 -0.75 12.94 -20.16
C ASP A 73 -1.82 13.33 -19.12
N ALA A 74 -2.63 12.38 -18.66
CA ALA A 74 -3.58 12.59 -17.57
C ALA A 74 -2.88 12.99 -16.26
N GLN A 75 -1.71 12.42 -15.96
CA GLN A 75 -0.94 12.80 -14.77
C GLN A 75 -0.36 14.22 -14.90
N GLN A 76 -0.01 14.67 -16.12
CA GLN A 76 0.44 16.04 -16.38
C GLN A 76 -0.71 17.06 -16.34
N VAL A 77 -1.89 16.70 -16.83
CA VAL A 77 -3.09 17.57 -16.83
C VAL A 77 -3.66 17.76 -15.42
N ASN A 78 -3.51 16.77 -14.53
CA ASN A 78 -3.99 16.84 -13.14
C ASN A 78 -3.01 17.48 -12.14
N GLY A 79 -1.89 18.04 -12.60
CA GLY A 79 -1.13 19.08 -11.89
C GLY A 79 -0.73 18.79 -10.45
N ASP A 80 0.21 17.86 -10.24
CA ASP A 80 1.19 18.03 -9.17
C ASP A 80 2.52 18.43 -9.81
N GLN A 81 3.03 19.59 -9.39
CA GLN A 81 4.37 20.06 -9.70
C GLN A 81 5.40 19.12 -9.06
N GLY A 82 5.76 18.05 -9.76
CA GLY A 82 7.02 17.35 -9.57
C GLY A 82 8.00 17.83 -10.63
N GLU A 83 9.03 18.55 -10.21
CA GLU A 83 10.13 19.07 -11.04
C GLU A 83 10.49 18.12 -12.18
N GLN A 84 10.45 18.63 -13.41
CA GLN A 84 11.10 17.94 -14.51
C GLN A 84 12.61 17.95 -14.26
N PRO A 85 13.29 16.80 -14.16
CA PRO A 85 14.74 16.78 -14.20
C PRO A 85 15.12 17.14 -15.63
N THR A 86 15.67 18.34 -15.80
CA THR A 86 16.26 18.76 -17.07
C THR A 86 17.37 17.78 -17.42
N THR A 87 17.25 17.21 -18.61
CA THR A 87 18.15 16.22 -19.19
C THR A 87 19.55 16.81 -19.37
N ALA A 88 20.45 16.58 -18.43
CA ALA A 88 21.89 16.54 -18.66
C ALA A 88 22.62 16.00 -17.41
N HIS A 89 22.66 14.68 -17.19
CA HIS A 89 23.83 14.02 -16.61
C HIS A 89 23.76 12.49 -16.77
N ARG A 90 24.52 12.05 -17.76
CA ARG A 90 25.24 10.78 -17.92
C ARG A 90 25.34 9.91 -16.64
N GLN A 91 24.83 8.69 -16.75
CA GLN A 91 25.23 7.46 -16.04
C GLN A 91 25.84 7.63 -14.65
N GLN A 92 25.02 7.48 -13.61
CA GLN A 92 25.45 6.82 -12.39
C GLN A 92 24.37 5.84 -11.95
N VAL A 93 24.82 4.61 -11.69
CA VAL A 93 24.07 3.57 -10.98
C VAL A 93 23.67 4.18 -9.64
N ILE A 94 22.37 4.34 -9.38
CA ILE A 94 21.86 4.74 -8.07
C ILE A 94 20.94 3.64 -7.55
N ASP A 95 21.33 3.13 -6.39
CA ASP A 95 20.62 2.16 -5.55
C ASP A 95 19.12 2.45 -5.39
N PRO A 96 18.27 1.41 -5.28
CA PRO A 96 16.83 1.57 -5.08
C PRO A 96 16.51 1.82 -3.60
N VAL A 97 17.04 2.90 -3.01
CA VAL A 97 16.63 3.34 -1.66
C VAL A 97 16.57 4.86 -1.60
N LYS A 98 15.43 5.42 -2.02
CA LYS A 98 14.75 6.53 -1.35
C LYS A 98 13.56 6.95 -2.20
N MET A 99 12.38 6.94 -1.58
CA MET A 99 11.45 8.07 -1.56
C MET A 99 10.23 7.61 -0.77
N ASP A 100 10.36 7.65 0.55
CA ASP A 100 9.22 8.03 1.38
C ASP A 100 9.34 9.54 1.56
N VAL A 101 8.46 10.29 0.91
CA VAL A 101 8.26 11.71 1.21
C VAL A 101 6.77 11.93 1.37
N SER A 102 6.21 11.34 2.42
CA SER A 102 5.13 12.01 3.13
C SER A 102 5.80 12.99 4.10
N ALA A 103 5.60 14.29 3.92
CA ALA A 103 6.09 15.31 4.86
C ALA A 103 5.38 15.21 6.24
N LEU A 104 4.35 14.36 6.34
CA LEU A 104 3.64 14.03 7.56
C LEU A 104 4.15 12.69 8.09
N PRO A 105 4.42 12.56 9.40
CA PRO A 105 4.70 11.28 10.03
C PRO A 105 3.69 10.18 9.66
N SER A 106 4.04 8.90 9.79
CA SER A 106 3.00 7.87 9.81
C SER A 106 2.15 8.06 11.06
N GLY A 107 0.83 7.91 10.97
CA GLY A 107 -0.02 8.02 12.16
C GLY A 107 -1.51 8.20 11.88
N ILE A 108 -2.29 8.29 12.96
CA ILE A 108 -3.71 8.62 12.90
C ILE A 108 -3.86 10.13 13.02
N TYR A 109 -4.59 10.71 12.07
CA TYR A 109 -4.82 12.15 12.00
C TYR A 109 -6.28 12.49 12.25
N ARG A 110 -6.50 13.64 12.87
CA ARG A 110 -7.81 14.31 12.92
C ARG A 110 -7.79 15.50 11.97
N ILE A 111 -8.82 15.57 11.12
CA ILE A 111 -9.02 16.69 10.21
C ILE A 111 -10.17 17.53 10.77
N THR A 112 -9.88 18.78 11.13
CA THR A 112 -10.88 19.71 11.68
C THR A 112 -11.07 20.87 10.69
N ARG A 113 -12.32 21.13 10.29
CA ARG A 113 -12.64 22.27 9.43
C ARG A 113 -12.49 23.56 10.24
N ARG A 114 -11.78 24.55 9.69
CA ARG A 114 -11.63 25.88 10.29
C ARG A 114 -12.48 26.91 9.52
N PRO A 115 -13.76 27.11 9.90
CA PRO A 115 -14.66 28.01 9.19
C PRO A 115 -14.25 29.49 9.30
N GLU A 116 -13.37 29.84 10.25
CA GLU A 116 -12.85 31.20 10.45
C GLU A 116 -11.91 31.69 9.34
N PHE A 117 -11.41 30.79 8.49
CA PHE A 117 -10.63 31.16 7.31
C PHE A 117 -11.54 31.23 6.09
N PRO A 118 -11.90 32.43 5.61
CA PRO A 118 -12.74 32.57 4.43
C PRO A 118 -12.00 32.00 3.22
N ASN A 119 -12.67 31.11 2.51
CA ASN A 119 -12.11 30.50 1.32
C ASN A 119 -12.15 31.48 0.15
N GLY A 120 -11.03 31.72 -0.53
CA GLY A 120 -10.96 32.61 -1.71
C GLY A 120 -11.62 32.03 -2.97
N THR A 121 -12.05 30.77 -2.93
CA THR A 121 -12.64 30.05 -4.07
C THR A 121 -13.95 29.36 -3.65
N PRO A 122 -15.02 29.39 -4.43
CA PRO A 122 -16.20 28.60 -4.10
C PRO A 122 -15.87 27.10 -4.12
N GLY A 123 -16.09 26.39 -3.00
CA GLY A 123 -15.95 24.93 -2.92
C GLY A 123 -14.69 24.37 -2.27
N SER A 124 -13.72 25.19 -1.86
CA SER A 124 -12.58 24.74 -1.03
C SER A 124 -12.78 25.09 0.44
N TRP A 125 -12.16 24.34 1.35
CA TRP A 125 -12.22 24.59 2.80
C TRP A 125 -10.81 24.51 3.39
N VAL A 126 -10.51 25.38 4.35
CA VAL A 126 -9.29 25.27 5.16
C VAL A 126 -9.53 24.25 6.27
N VAL A 127 -8.60 23.31 6.40
CA VAL A 127 -8.61 22.29 7.44
C VAL A 127 -7.30 22.32 8.22
N GLU A 128 -7.41 22.07 9.52
CA GLU A 128 -6.27 21.76 10.37
C GLU A 128 -6.13 20.24 10.46
N ILE A 129 -4.92 19.74 10.21
CA ILE A 129 -4.59 18.32 10.31
C ILE A 129 -3.74 18.15 11.58
N THR A 130 -4.29 17.50 12.60
CA THR A 130 -3.59 17.22 13.86
C THR A 130 -3.21 15.74 13.93
N LEU A 131 -1.94 15.44 14.17
CA LEU A 131 -1.49 14.09 14.47
C LEU A 131 -1.99 13.67 15.86
N LEU A 132 -2.82 12.65 15.92
CA LEU A 132 -3.31 12.09 17.19
C LEU A 132 -2.35 11.04 17.75
N CYS A 133 -1.70 10.27 16.89
CA CYS A 133 -0.82 9.18 17.30
C CYS A 133 0.13 8.77 16.17
N GLU A 134 1.44 8.81 16.41
CA GLU A 134 2.49 8.39 15.45
C GLU A 134 2.49 6.88 15.20
N THR A 135 2.10 6.09 16.20
CA THR A 135 1.92 4.63 16.10
C THR A 135 0.83 4.21 17.07
N CYS A 136 -0.33 3.77 16.58
CA CYS A 136 -1.44 3.44 17.49
C CYS A 136 -1.10 2.23 18.38
N GLU A 137 -0.90 2.47 19.67
CA GLU A 137 -0.84 1.46 20.73
C GLU A 137 -2.22 0.83 21.01
N CYS A 138 -3.29 1.39 20.42
CA CYS A 138 -4.66 0.86 20.50
C CYS A 138 -4.83 -0.55 19.90
N LYS A 139 -3.78 -1.13 19.31
CA LYS A 139 -3.77 -2.53 18.86
C LYS A 139 -3.48 -3.54 19.99
N MET A 140 -3.19 -3.09 21.21
CA MET A 140 -2.88 -3.98 22.36
C MET A 140 -3.62 -3.58 23.64
N GLY A 141 -4.94 -3.39 23.60
CA GLY A 141 -5.72 -3.11 24.82
C GLY A 141 -7.23 -3.10 24.61
N GLY A 142 -7.86 -4.26 24.71
CA GLY A 142 -9.32 -4.41 24.68
C GLY A 142 -9.78 -5.58 25.55
N LEU A 143 -9.37 -5.57 26.83
CA LEU A 143 -9.96 -6.41 27.87
C LEU A 143 -11.34 -5.85 28.25
N ASN A 144 -12.32 -6.76 28.30
CA ASN A 144 -13.54 -6.75 29.11
C ASN A 144 -14.36 -5.44 29.18
N ARG A 145 -15.46 -5.42 28.44
CA ARG A 145 -16.72 -4.86 28.94
C ARG A 145 -17.83 -5.87 28.75
N GLU A 146 -18.08 -6.59 29.83
CA GLU A 146 -19.29 -7.31 30.14
C GLU A 146 -20.48 -6.35 30.03
N VAL A 147 -21.45 -6.66 29.17
CA VAL A 147 -22.72 -5.96 29.11
C VAL A 147 -23.81 -6.98 29.33
N GLN A 148 -24.23 -7.06 30.60
CA GLN A 148 -25.49 -7.65 31.04
C GLN A 148 -26.63 -6.79 30.47
N PHE A 149 -27.58 -7.40 29.77
CA PHE A 149 -28.87 -6.76 29.46
C PHE A 149 -30.00 -7.49 30.21
N PRO A 150 -31.04 -6.76 30.66
CA PRO A 150 -32.20 -7.34 31.33
C PRO A 150 -33.09 -8.17 30.39
#